data_AF-A0A376FDH9-F1
#
_entry.id   AF-A0A376FDH9-F1
#
_cell.length_a   1.000
_cell.length_b   1.000
_cell.length_c   1.000
_cell.angle_alpha   90.00
_cell.angle_beta   90.00
_cell.angle_gamma   90.00
#
_symmetry.space_group_name_H-M   'P 1'
#
loop_
_entity.id
_entity.type
_entity.pdbx_description
1 polymer ?
#
loop_
_entity_poly.entity_id
_entity_poly.type
_entity_poly.pdbx_seq_one_letter_code
_entity_poly.pdbx_strand_id
1 'polypeptide(L)' 'MPVTALVLTVHDEVITEAPDTDDFNDKALSALLSTNPEWAPDIPLNAGGFEAYHYRKD' A
#
# COMPACT_ATOMS: atom_id res chain seq x y z
N MET A 1 15.11 -1.14 -13.44
CA MET A 1 13.97 -0.60 -12.67
C MET A 1 13.59 -1.68 -11.69
N PRO A 2 13.68 -1.46 -10.36
CA PRO A 2 13.16 -2.41 -9.40
C PRO A 2 11.64 -2.45 -9.59
N VAL A 3 11.08 -3.63 -9.78
CA VAL A 3 9.64 -3.80 -10.06
C VAL A 3 8.92 -3.99 -8.73
N THR A 4 8.18 -2.98 -8.30
CA THR A 4 7.06 -3.18 -7.36
C THR A 4 5.92 -3.81 -8.17
N ALA A 5 5.49 -5.00 -7.79
CA ALA A 5 4.40 -5.71 -8.45
C ALA A 5 3.20 -5.82 -7.50
N LEU A 6 2.02 -5.44 -7.99
CA LEU A 6 0.76 -5.63 -7.26
C LEU A 6 0.31 -7.08 -7.46
N VAL A 7 0.32 -7.86 -6.37
CA VAL A 7 0.09 -9.31 -6.38
C VAL A 7 -1.39 -9.62 -6.19
N LEU A 8 -2.05 -8.90 -5.29
CA LEU A 8 -3.45 -9.13 -4.95
C LEU A 8 -4.10 -7.83 -4.45
N THR A 9 -5.39 -7.66 -4.77
CA THR A 9 -6.24 -6.60 -4.22
C THR A 9 -7.52 -7.23 -3.69
N VAL A 10 -7.88 -6.93 -2.45
CA VAL A 10 -9.12 -7.38 -1.82
C VAL A 10 -9.78 -6.18 -1.18
N HIS A 11 -10.87 -5.67 -1.77
CA HIS A 11 -11.55 -4.48 -1.29
C HIS A 11 -10.60 -3.27 -1.14
N ASP A 12 -10.38 -2.82 0.10
CA ASP A 12 -9.50 -1.72 0.49
C ASP A 12 -8.04 -2.17 0.80
N GLU A 13 -7.76 -3.46 0.64
CA GLU A 13 -6.46 -4.07 0.90
C GLU A 13 -5.68 -4.33 -0.40
N VAL A 14 -4.39 -3.96 -0.39
CA VAL A 14 -3.45 -4.20 -1.50
C VAL A 14 -2.22 -4.92 -0.96
N ILE A 15 -1.82 -6.00 -1.64
CA ILE A 15 -0.61 -6.77 -1.34
C ILE A 15 0.35 -6.62 -2.51
N THR A 16 1.56 -6.16 -2.22
CA THR A 16 2.61 -5.91 -3.22
C THR A 16 3.87 -6.72 -2.91
N GLU A 17 4.54 -7.18 -3.95
CA GLU A 17 5.92 -7.64 -3.88
C GLU A 17 6.84 -6.49 -4.29
N ALA A 18 7.87 -6.24 -3.50
CA ALA A 18 8.86 -5.19 -3.76
C ALA A 18 10.26 -5.72 -3.42
N PRO A 19 11.33 -5.15 -4.01
CA PRO A 19 12.68 -5.41 -3.54
C PRO A 19 12.82 -5.10 -2.04
N ASP A 20 13.51 -5.99 -1.32
CA ASP A 20 13.81 -5.85 0.11
C ASP A 20 14.90 -4.78 0.32
N THR A 21 14.48 -3.53 0.21
CA THR A 21 15.29 -2.32 0.29
C THR A 21 14.46 -1.22 0.95
N ASP A 22 15.10 -0.32 1.70
CA ASP A 22 14.42 0.78 2.41
C ASP A 22 13.62 1.73 1.49
N ASP A 23 13.85 1.68 0.17
CA ASP A 23 13.11 2.45 -0.85
C ASP A 23 11.62 2.08 -0.91
N PHE A 24 11.23 0.89 -0.45
CA PHE A 24 9.85 0.39 -0.44
C PHE A 24 9.46 -0.02 0.98
N ASN A 25 8.42 0.61 1.52
CA ASN A 25 7.93 0.31 2.87
C ASN A 25 6.41 0.55 2.97
N ASP A 26 5.82 0.05 4.05
CA ASP A 26 4.39 0.12 4.34
C ASP A 26 3.87 1.57 4.38
N LYS A 27 4.67 2.51 4.90
CA LYS A 27 4.28 3.92 5.04
C LYS A 27 4.13 4.60 3.69
N ALA A 28 5.06 4.33 2.76
CA ALA A 28 5.01 4.90 1.42
C ALA A 28 3.78 4.40 0.66
N LEU A 29 3.49 3.09 0.72
CA LEU A 29 2.31 2.52 0.08
C LEU A 29 1.02 3.03 0.73
N SER A 30 0.98 3.13 2.06
CA SER A 30 -0.18 3.65 2.81
C SER A 30 -0.47 5.11 2.46
N ALA A 31 0.57 5.94 2.26
CA ALA A 31 0.41 7.32 1.80
C ALA A 31 -0.21 7.40 0.40
N LEU A 32 0.19 6.50 -0.51
CA LEU A 32 -0.41 6.40 -1.85
C LEU A 32 -1.89 6.00 -1.77
N LEU A 33 -2.22 4.98 -0.99
CA LEU A 33 -3.60 4.49 -0.81
C LEU A 33 -4.51 5.53 -0.13
N SER A 34 -3.94 6.39 0.72
CA SER A 34 -4.67 7.45 1.42
C SER A 34 -4.75 8.77 0.63
N THR A 35 -4.39 8.77 -0.66
CA THR A 35 -4.50 9.98 -1.48
C THR A 35 -5.96 10.32 -1.70
N ASN A 36 -6.38 11.51 -1.25
CA ASN A 36 -7.76 11.94 -1.42
C ASN A 36 -8.14 12.03 -2.91
N PRO A 37 -9.28 11.43 -3.31
CA PRO A 37 -9.73 11.52 -4.68
C PRO A 37 -10.33 12.91 -4.97
N GLU A 38 -10.21 13.37 -6.22
CA GLU A 38 -10.71 14.70 -6.65
C GLU A 38 -12.20 14.91 -6.37
N TRP A 39 -13.00 13.84 -6.37
CA TRP A 39 -14.45 13.90 -6.13
C TRP A 39 -14.84 13.99 -4.65
N ALA A 40 -13.91 13.75 -3.71
CA ALA A 40 -14.15 13.85 -2.26
C ALA A 40 -12.94 14.46 -1.53
N PRO A 41 -12.63 15.74 -1.77
CA PRO A 41 -11.50 16.41 -1.14
C PRO A 41 -11.66 16.55 0.38
N ASP A 42 -12.90 16.65 0.88
CA ASP A 42 -13.21 16.87 2.30
C ASP A 42 -13.39 15.57 3.11
N ILE A 43 -13.14 14.40 2.49
CA ILE A 43 -13.26 13.09 3.14
C ILE A 43 -11.84 12.48 3.24
N PRO A 44 -11.07 12.76 4.31
CA PRO A 44 -9.70 12.28 4.42
C PRO A 44 -9.67 10.76 4.53
N LEU A 45 -8.81 10.13 3.73
CA LEU A 45 -8.55 8.70 3.78
C LEU A 45 -7.40 8.38 4.74
N ASN A 46 -7.40 7.15 5.25
CA ASN A 46 -6.32 6.61 6.05
C ASN A 46 -6.10 5.15 5.69
N ALA A 47 -4.84 4.74 5.60
CA ALA A 47 -4.42 3.38 5.33
C ALA A 47 -3.35 2.98 6.35
N GLY A 48 -3.44 1.73 6.80
CA GLY A 48 -2.39 1.09 7.58
C GLY A 48 -1.74 -0.02 6.76
N GLY A 49 -0.50 -0.36 7.11
CA GLY A 49 0.22 -1.43 6.47
C GLY A 49 1.27 -2.04 7.39
N PHE A 50 1.88 -3.12 6.90
CA PHE A 50 3.04 -3.74 7.50
C PHE A 50 3.89 -4.40 6.42
N GLU A 51 5.13 -4.72 6.77
CA GLU A 51 6.05 -5.47 5.92
C GLU A 51 6.20 -6.89 6.45
N ALA A 52 6.15 -7.87 5.54
CA ALA A 52 6.38 -9.27 5.86
C ALA A 52 6.82 -10.04 4.62
N TYR A 53 7.60 -11.10 4.82
CA TYR A 53 8.01 -12.01 3.75
C TYR A 53 6.87 -12.88 3.21
N HIS A 54 5.79 -13.03 3.97
CA HIS A 54 4.63 -13.81 3.59
C HIS A 54 3.36 -13.08 4.03
N TYR A 55 2.32 -13.19 3.22
CA TYR A 55 1.01 -12.66 3.56
C TYR A 55 0.51 -13.26 4.88
N ARG A 56 0.00 -12.38 5.73
CA ARG A 56 -0.80 -12.73 6.89
C ARG A 56 -1.99 -11.79 6.95
N LYS A 57 -3.10 -12.29 7.48
CA LYS A 57 -4.22 -11.44 7.82
C LYS A 57 -4.07 -11.02 9.28
N ASP A 58 -4.22 -9.73 9.53
CA ASP A 58 -4.40 -9.18 10.88
C ASP A 58 -5.89 -9.13 11.28
#